data_AF-A0A3B9VMQ4-F1
#
_entry.id   AF-A0A3B9VMQ4-F1
#
_cell.length_a   1.000
_cell.length_b   1.000
_cell.length_c   1.000
_cell.angle_alpha   90.00
_cell.angle_beta   90.00
_cell.angle_gamma   90.00
#
_symmetry.space_group_name_H-M   'P 1'
#
loop_
_entity.id
_entity.type
_entity.pdbx_description
1 polymer ?
#
loop_
_entity_poly.entity_id
_entity_poly.type
_entity_poly.pdbx_seq_one_letter_code
_entity_poly.pdbx_strand_id
1 'polypeptide(L)'
;TAQSLGVIAEANNPNLAVLYDFYHMQIMEGDLALTVKENLASIKHIQIADNPFRHEPGTGEINYDFLLPYLDEIGYEGWVGCEYGPSGDTVDTLGWASEWL
;
A
#
# COMPACT_ATOMS: atom_id res chain seq x y z
N THR A 1 -6.93 3.88 8.99
CA THR A 1 -6.86 5.23 8.39
C THR A 1 -7.34 6.35 9.31
N ALA A 2 -8.62 6.38 9.73
CA ALA A 2 -9.19 7.52 10.47
C ALA A 2 -8.44 7.88 11.76
N GLN A 3 -7.98 6.90 12.53
CA GLN A 3 -7.21 7.12 13.75
C GLN A 3 -5.89 7.86 13.48
N SER A 4 -5.13 7.44 12.47
CA SER A 4 -3.86 8.08 12.09
C SER A 4 -4.06 9.54 11.65
N LEU A 5 -5.13 9.81 10.89
CA LEU A 5 -5.49 11.16 10.49
C LEU A 5 -5.87 12.03 11.68
N GLY A 6 -6.57 11.47 12.67
CA GLY A 6 -6.88 12.17 13.92
C GLY A 6 -5.63 12.61 14.67
N VAL A 7 -4.64 11.73 14.79
CA VAL A 7 -3.35 12.04 15.43
C VAL A 7 -2.58 13.12 14.66
N ILE A 8 -2.57 13.07 13.33
CA ILE A 8 -1.93 14.11 12.50
C ILE A 8 -2.61 15.46 12.69
N ALA A 9 -3.95 15.48 12.71
CA ALA A 9 -4.72 16.70 12.93
C ALA A 9 -4.46 17.31 14.31
N GLU A 10 -4.37 16.48 15.35
CA GLU A 10 -4.05 16.93 16.72
C GLU A 10 -2.63 17.48 16.81
N ALA A 11 -1.66 16.84 16.16
CA ALA A 11 -0.28 17.28 16.15
C ALA A 11 -0.06 18.60 15.37
N ASN A 12 -0.95 18.92 14.40
CA ASN A 12 -0.96 20.14 13.60
C ASN A 12 0.42 20.53 13.04
N ASN A 13 1.13 19.56 12.46
CA ASN A 13 2.45 19.76 11.88
C ASN A 13 2.42 19.44 10.37
N PRO A 14 2.78 20.39 9.49
CA PRO A 14 2.72 20.19 8.04
C PRO A 14 3.67 19.11 7.50
N ASN A 15 4.63 18.65 8.31
CA ASN A 15 5.58 17.61 7.94
C ASN A 15 5.16 16.19 8.40
N LEU A 16 3.95 16.03 8.93
CA LEU A 16 3.40 14.72 9.29
C LEU A 16 2.45 14.21 8.21
N ALA A 17 2.55 12.91 7.93
CA ALA A 17 1.75 12.22 6.92
C ALA A 17 1.55 10.75 7.29
N VAL A 18 0.65 10.09 6.58
CA VAL A 18 0.34 8.67 6.71
C VAL A 18 1.27 7.86 5.81
N LEU A 19 1.83 6.80 6.40
CA LEU A 19 2.26 5.60 5.67
C LEU A 19 1.05 4.67 5.59
N TYR A 20 0.63 4.33 4.38
CA TYR A 20 -0.53 3.48 4.12
C TYR A 20 -0.08 2.08 3.66
N ASP A 21 -0.16 1.10 4.55
CA ASP A 21 0.24 -0.29 4.29
C ASP A 21 -0.98 -1.11 3.82
N PHE A 22 -0.97 -1.61 2.59
CA PHE A 22 -2.09 -2.36 2.00
C PHE A 22 -2.38 -3.68 2.70
N TYR A 23 -1.36 -4.36 3.22
CA TYR A 23 -1.56 -5.62 3.95
C TYR A 23 -2.35 -5.34 5.23
N HIS A 24 -1.93 -4.34 6.01
CA HIS A 24 -2.64 -3.97 7.23
C HIS A 24 -4.04 -3.43 6.95
N MET A 25 -4.19 -2.58 5.92
CA MET A 25 -5.47 -1.98 5.60
C MET A 25 -6.46 -3.01 5.02
N GLN A 26 -6.00 -4.02 4.28
CA GLN A 26 -6.88 -5.10 3.81
C GLN A 26 -7.48 -5.89 4.97
N ILE A 27 -6.68 -6.17 6.01
CA ILE A 27 -7.13 -6.91 7.20
C ILE A 27 -8.10 -6.07 8.04
N MET A 28 -7.83 -4.78 8.20
CA MET A 28 -8.56 -3.94 9.16
C MET A 28 -9.78 -3.25 8.56
N GLU A 29 -9.69 -2.79 7.32
CA GLU A 29 -10.64 -1.85 6.74
C GLU A 29 -11.20 -2.34 5.40
N GLY A 30 -10.37 -3.00 4.58
CA GLY A 30 -10.70 -3.29 3.18
C GLY A 30 -10.79 -2.00 2.35
N ASP A 31 -11.55 -2.06 1.26
CA ASP A 31 -11.86 -0.91 0.38
C ASP A 31 -10.64 -0.03 0.02
N LEU A 32 -9.53 -0.69 -0.30
CA LEU A 32 -8.21 -0.07 -0.44
C LEU A 32 -8.19 1.09 -1.46
N ALA A 33 -8.78 0.87 -2.64
CA ALA A 33 -8.74 1.84 -3.73
C ALA A 33 -9.46 3.15 -3.34
N LEU A 34 -10.70 3.05 -2.85
CA LEU A 34 -11.46 4.25 -2.46
C LEU A 34 -10.83 4.93 -1.26
N THR A 35 -10.38 4.16 -0.27
CA THR A 35 -9.73 4.71 0.93
C THR A 35 -8.46 5.47 0.58
N VAL A 36 -7.61 4.96 -0.33
CA VAL A 36 -6.42 5.68 -0.78
C VAL A 36 -6.81 6.96 -1.52
N LYS A 37 -7.76 6.90 -2.45
CA LYS A 37 -8.22 8.07 -3.21
C LYS A 37 -8.74 9.18 -2.31
N GLU A 38 -9.57 8.84 -1.32
CA GLU A 38 -10.15 9.81 -0.38
C GLU A 38 -9.09 10.47 0.52
N ASN A 39 -7.98 9.77 0.77
CA ASN A 39 -6.95 10.20 1.72
C ASN A 39 -5.62 10.54 1.07
N LEU A 40 -5.59 10.65 -0.27
CA LEU A 40 -4.36 10.77 -1.07
C LEU A 40 -3.47 11.92 -0.61
N ALA A 41 -4.05 13.07 -0.29
CA ALA A 41 -3.31 14.26 0.16
C ALA A 41 -2.52 14.03 1.46
N SER A 42 -2.99 13.10 2.30
CA SER A 42 -2.41 12.77 3.60
C SER A 42 -1.44 11.59 3.55
N ILE A 43 -1.41 10.83 2.45
CA ILE A 43 -0.55 9.65 2.29
C ILE A 43 0.75 10.06 1.59
N LYS A 44 1.90 9.71 2.17
CA LYS A 44 3.23 10.01 1.59
C LYS A 44 4.09 8.79 1.33
N HIS A 45 3.68 7.63 1.80
CA HIS A 45 4.31 6.36 1.49
C HIS A 45 3.28 5.25 1.49
N ILE A 46 3.42 4.29 0.58
CA ILE A 46 2.59 3.09 0.51
C ILE A 46 3.50 1.88 0.68
N GLN A 47 3.08 0.91 1.48
CA GLN A 47 3.73 -0.40 1.57
C GLN A 47 2.78 -1.48 1.03
N ILE A 48 3.34 -2.51 0.40
CA ILE A 48 2.60 -3.63 -0.16
C ILE A 48 3.14 -4.98 0.32
N ALA A 49 2.20 -5.89 0.57
CA ALA A 49 2.39 -7.31 0.78
C ALA A 49 1.03 -7.99 0.62
N ASP A 50 0.99 -9.20 0.09
CA ASP A 50 -0.28 -9.86 -0.19
C ASP A 50 -0.93 -10.43 1.09
N ASN A 51 -2.25 -10.42 1.14
CA ASN A 51 -3.04 -10.95 2.24
C ASN A 51 -3.55 -12.36 1.86
N PRO A 52 -3.48 -13.39 2.73
CA PRO A 52 -3.33 -13.33 4.18
C PRO A 52 -1.94 -13.61 4.75
N PHE A 53 -0.96 -13.98 3.94
CA PHE A 53 0.31 -14.52 4.44
C PHE A 53 1.49 -13.53 4.42
N ARG A 54 1.28 -12.31 3.93
CA ARG A 54 2.28 -11.26 3.81
C ARG A 54 3.46 -11.66 2.91
N HIS A 55 3.15 -12.35 1.82
CA HIS A 55 4.09 -12.73 0.76
C HIS A 55 4.05 -11.73 -0.39
N GLU A 56 4.81 -12.01 -1.45
CA GLU A 56 4.84 -11.21 -2.66
C GLU A 56 3.44 -11.03 -3.32
N PRO A 57 3.18 -9.89 -3.98
CA PRO A 57 1.97 -9.67 -4.77
C PRO A 57 1.64 -10.83 -5.72
N GLY A 58 0.37 -11.25 -5.74
CA GLY A 58 -0.14 -12.34 -6.58
C GLY A 58 -0.23 -13.70 -5.89
N THR A 59 0.08 -13.75 -4.59
CA THR A 59 -0.01 -14.97 -3.76
C THR A 59 -1.31 -15.07 -2.95
N GLY A 60 -2.10 -14.00 -2.93
CA GLY A 60 -3.23 -13.82 -2.06
C GLY A 60 -4.43 -13.17 -2.73
N GLU A 61 -5.23 -12.47 -1.94
CA GLU A 61 -6.54 -11.94 -2.36
C GLU A 61 -6.49 -10.50 -2.91
N ILE A 62 -5.37 -9.80 -2.78
CA ILE A 62 -5.27 -8.39 -3.20
C ILE A 62 -4.91 -8.32 -4.70
N ASN A 63 -5.76 -7.67 -5.49
CA ASN A 63 -5.51 -7.45 -6.91
C ASN A 63 -4.57 -6.26 -7.14
N TYR A 64 -3.26 -6.52 -7.17
CA TYR A 64 -2.25 -5.50 -7.41
C TYR A 64 -2.19 -5.01 -8.87
N ASP A 65 -2.58 -5.83 -9.84
CA ASP A 65 -2.68 -5.43 -11.26
C ASP A 65 -3.71 -4.33 -11.48
N PHE A 66 -4.72 -4.25 -10.60
CA PHE A 66 -5.65 -3.12 -10.54
C PHE A 66 -5.11 -1.97 -9.70
N LEU A 67 -4.60 -2.25 -8.49
CA LEU A 67 -4.26 -1.19 -7.54
C LEU A 67 -3.06 -0.35 -7.97
N LEU A 68 -2.01 -0.94 -8.55
CA LEU A 68 -0.81 -0.20 -8.93
C LEU A 68 -1.09 0.82 -10.05
N PRO A 69 -1.75 0.47 -11.17
CA PRO A 69 -2.16 1.46 -12.18
C PRO A 69 -3.17 2.47 -11.64
N TYR A 70 -4.01 2.05 -10.68
CA TYR A 70 -4.96 2.96 -10.06
C TYR A 70 -4.26 4.05 -9.23
N LEU A 71 -3.11 3.75 -8.59
CA LEU A 71 -2.30 4.75 -7.92
C LEU A 71 -1.80 5.82 -8.89
N ASP A 72 -1.38 5.43 -10.10
CA ASP A 72 -1.01 6.36 -11.17
C ASP A 72 -2.22 7.20 -11.62
N GLU A 73 -3.39 6.57 -11.81
CA GLU A 73 -4.63 7.24 -12.24
C GLU A 73 -5.05 8.36 -11.29
N ILE A 74 -4.94 8.13 -9.98
CA ILE A 74 -5.32 9.11 -8.96
C ILE A 74 -4.21 10.13 -8.66
N GLY A 75 -3.02 9.98 -9.25
CA GLY A 75 -1.90 10.91 -9.12
C GLY A 75 -1.06 10.72 -7.84
N TYR A 76 -0.88 9.48 -7.38
CA TYR A 76 0.07 9.19 -6.32
C TYR A 76 1.51 9.27 -6.84
N GLU A 77 2.32 10.19 -6.31
CA GLU A 77 3.71 10.42 -6.75
C GLU A 77 4.77 9.86 -5.77
N GLY A 78 4.33 9.18 -4.71
CA GLY A 78 5.21 8.64 -3.67
C GLY A 78 5.81 7.28 -4.04
N TRP A 79 6.67 6.76 -3.17
CA TRP A 79 7.22 5.41 -3.33
C TRP A 79 6.25 4.33 -2.86
N VAL A 80 6.28 3.19 -3.54
CA VAL A 80 5.65 1.94 -3.11
C VAL A 80 6.74 1.00 -2.58
N GLY A 81 6.73 0.74 -1.28
CA GLY A 81 7.67 -0.15 -0.60
C GLY A 81 7.20 -1.60 -0.62
N CYS A 82 8.08 -2.52 -1.00
CA CYS A 82 7.83 -3.96 -1.01
C CYS A 82 8.16 -4.57 0.36
N GLU A 83 7.24 -4.49 1.32
CA GLU A 83 7.44 -4.96 2.70
C GLU A 83 6.75 -6.31 2.95
N TYR A 84 7.21 -7.34 2.27
CA TYR A 84 6.74 -8.72 2.41
C TYR A 84 7.87 -9.68 2.78
N GLY A 85 7.50 -10.83 3.33
CA GLY A 85 8.40 -11.97 3.46
C GLY A 85 8.27 -12.85 2.21
N PRO A 86 9.29 -12.99 1.36
CA PRO A 86 9.21 -13.86 0.19
C PRO A 86 8.77 -15.28 0.54
N SER A 87 7.93 -15.90 -0.29
CA SER A 87 7.48 -17.29 -0.09
C SER A 87 8.59 -18.33 -0.28
N GLY A 88 9.69 -17.93 -0.92
CA GLY A 88 10.91 -18.72 -1.16
C GLY A 88 12.15 -17.84 -1.29
N ASP A 89 13.12 -18.27 -2.10
CA ASP A 89 14.28 -17.44 -2.42
C ASP A 89 13.84 -16.14 -3.10
N THR A 90 14.32 -15.00 -2.59
CA THR A 90 13.82 -13.68 -3.01
C THR A 90 13.84 -13.49 -4.51
N VAL A 91 14.93 -13.85 -5.19
CA VAL A 91 15.09 -13.68 -6.63
C VAL A 91 14.03 -14.47 -7.42
N ASP A 92 13.71 -15.67 -6.97
CA ASP A 92 12.74 -16.55 -7.64
C ASP A 92 11.30 -16.02 -7.49
N THR A 93 11.04 -15.25 -6.43
CA THR A 93 9.72 -14.63 -6.16
C THR A 93 9.50 -13.28 -6.86
N LEU A 94 10.51 -12.69 -7.50
CA LEU A 94 10.40 -11.34 -8.10
C LEU A 94 9.66 -11.30 -9.45
N GLY A 95 9.08 -12.42 -9.91
CA GLY A 95 8.35 -12.49 -11.18
C GLY A 95 7.25 -11.44 -11.31
N TRP A 96 6.52 -11.17 -10.23
CA TRP A 96 5.46 -10.14 -10.19
C TRP A 96 5.97 -8.73 -10.50
N ALA A 97 7.22 -8.42 -10.13
CA ALA A 97 7.80 -7.09 -10.26
C ALA A 97 8.23 -6.76 -11.70
N SER A 98 8.38 -7.78 -12.56
CA SER A 98 8.90 -7.63 -13.92
C SER A 98 8.03 -6.76 -14.83
N GLU A 99 6.75 -6.57 -14.49
CA GLU A 99 5.84 -5.68 -15.23
C GLU A 99 6.02 -4.20 -14.85
N TRP A 100 6.74 -3.91 -13.76
CA TRP A 100 6.84 -2.59 -13.14
C TRP A 100 8.29 -2.03 -13.08
N LEU A 101 9.29 -2.84 -13.43
CA LEU A 101 10.73 -2.54 -13.38
C LEU A 101 11.37 -2.54 -14.77
#